data_AF-A0AAV2RVA5-F1
#
_entry.id   AF-A0AAV2RVA5-F1
#
_cell.length_a   1.000
_cell.length_b   1.000
_cell.length_c   1.000
_cell.angle_alpha   90.00
_cell.angle_beta   90.00
_cell.angle_gamma   90.00
#
_symmetry.space_group_name_H-M   'P 1'
#
loop_
_entity.id
_entity.type
_entity.pdbx_description
1 polymer ?
#
loop_
_entity_poly.entity_id
_entity_poly.type
_entity_poly.pdbx_seq_one_letter_code
_entity_poly.pdbx_strand_id
1 'polypeptide(L)'
;MISLGGPSELNCTSNNETGPELEEFQWAVYSVALPLLIAVGILTNILDIVVLSRPTMKNVSFRYLFILAFTDLLYLVFNIPFCLESFQRTFNMEPVSWSMALYYAHIGIPIVNIFLTHSIYTVVWLSYDRYLAVCRPTKFSSKQRFEVVHMRCGASLGLTVFIYMANPIRQRFTCVGEACCVTDNPIIEETWYKAYELIR
;
A
#
# COMPACT_ATOMS: atom_id res chain seq x y z
N MET A 1 -21.67 -14.91 40.04
CA MET A 1 -20.38 -14.50 40.64
C MET A 1 -19.74 -13.55 39.63
N ILE A 2 -19.92 -12.25 39.86
CA ILE A 2 -19.44 -11.19 38.98
C ILE A 2 -17.99 -10.95 39.40
N SER A 3 -17.03 -11.37 38.57
CA SER A 3 -15.62 -11.04 38.80
C SER A 3 -15.42 -9.59 38.37
N LEU A 4 -15.17 -8.71 39.35
CA LEU A 4 -14.69 -7.36 39.12
C LEU A 4 -13.24 -7.47 38.60
N GLY A 5 -13.07 -7.49 37.28
CA GLY A 5 -11.77 -7.43 36.63
C GLY A 5 -11.13 -6.05 36.84
N GLY A 6 -9.94 -6.04 37.45
CA GLY A 6 -9.17 -4.82 37.71
C GLY A 6 -8.63 -4.16 36.43
N PRO A 7 -8.07 -2.94 36.55
CA PRO A 7 -7.67 -2.12 35.42
C PRO A 7 -6.28 -2.51 34.89
N SER A 8 -6.12 -3.69 34.26
CA SER A 8 -4.81 -4.08 33.68
C SER A 8 -4.82 -5.32 32.77
N GLU A 9 -5.86 -5.58 31.97
CA GLU A 9 -5.79 -6.66 30.95
C GLU A 9 -6.14 -6.12 29.57
N LEU A 10 -5.13 -6.08 28.69
CA LEU A 10 -5.27 -5.72 27.28
C LEU A 10 -5.83 -6.93 26.53
N ASN A 11 -7.15 -7.02 26.39
CA ASN A 11 -7.81 -8.12 25.69
C ASN A 11 -7.93 -7.82 24.18
N CYS A 12 -7.02 -8.35 23.38
CA CYS A 12 -6.92 -8.06 21.93
C CYS A 12 -7.56 -9.13 21.04
N THR A 13 -8.30 -10.06 21.62
CA THR A 13 -8.95 -11.13 20.86
C THR A 13 -10.20 -10.60 20.17
N SER A 14 -10.12 -10.48 18.85
CA SER A 14 -11.30 -10.69 18.01
C SER A 14 -11.63 -12.18 18.10
N ASN A 15 -12.77 -12.55 18.68
CA ASN A 15 -13.24 -13.93 18.85
C ASN A 15 -13.64 -14.60 17.52
N ASN A 16 -12.76 -14.59 16.53
CA ASN A 16 -12.93 -15.32 15.28
C ASN A 16 -12.02 -16.54 15.35
N GLU A 17 -12.60 -17.70 15.68
CA GLU A 17 -11.93 -19.00 15.51
C GLU A 17 -11.66 -19.19 14.01
N THR A 18 -10.43 -18.90 13.58
CA THR A 18 -9.97 -19.18 12.21
C THR A 18 -9.71 -20.67 12.06
N GLY A 19 -10.20 -21.28 10.98
CA GLY A 19 -9.95 -22.71 10.72
C GLY A 19 -8.46 -22.98 10.43
N PRO A 20 -7.95 -24.18 10.74
CA PRO A 20 -6.53 -24.52 10.60
C PRO A 20 -6.01 -24.38 9.16
N GLU A 21 -6.84 -24.66 8.16
CA GLU A 21 -6.47 -24.49 6.74
C GLU A 21 -6.19 -23.02 6.37
N LEU A 22 -6.91 -22.07 7.00
CA LEU A 22 -6.74 -20.64 6.73
C LEU A 22 -5.43 -20.13 7.34
N GLU A 23 -5.05 -20.62 8.51
CA GLU A 23 -3.82 -20.25 9.19
C GLU A 23 -2.58 -20.74 8.42
N GLU A 24 -2.60 -21.99 7.94
CA GLU A 24 -1.52 -22.54 7.10
C GLU A 24 -1.37 -21.75 5.80
N PHE A 25 -2.48 -21.41 5.14
CA PHE A 25 -2.46 -20.60 3.93
C PHE A 25 -1.89 -19.19 4.18
N GLN A 26 -2.36 -18.51 5.23
CA GLN A 26 -1.88 -17.19 5.60
C GLN A 26 -0.38 -17.23 5.90
N TRP A 27 0.08 -18.22 6.65
CA TRP A 27 1.50 -18.39 6.94
C TRP A 27 2.32 -18.55 5.65
N ALA A 28 1.91 -19.42 4.73
CA ALA A 28 2.63 -19.63 3.48
C ALA A 28 2.74 -18.34 2.65
N VAL A 29 1.65 -17.56 2.58
CA VAL A 29 1.62 -16.29 1.85
C VAL A 29 2.52 -15.25 2.52
N TYR A 30 2.33 -14.98 3.81
CA TYR A 30 2.99 -13.87 4.51
C TYR A 30 4.45 -14.16 4.88
N SER A 31 4.82 -15.43 5.09
CA SER A 31 6.18 -15.82 5.50
C SER A 31 7.08 -16.20 4.31
N VAL A 32 6.51 -16.62 3.18
CA VAL A 32 7.29 -17.10 2.02
C VAL A 32 7.02 -16.29 0.77
N ALA A 33 5.78 -16.29 0.27
CA ALA A 33 5.48 -15.69 -1.04
C ALA A 33 5.72 -14.18 -1.06
N LEU A 34 5.22 -13.47 -0.04
CA LEU A 34 5.27 -12.02 0.05
C LEU A 34 6.71 -11.46 0.17
N PRO A 35 7.60 -11.97 1.05
CA PRO A 35 8.99 -11.51 1.10
C PRO A 35 9.77 -11.82 -0.19
N LEU A 36 9.50 -12.94 -0.87
CA LEU A 36 10.10 -13.25 -2.17
C LEU A 36 9.66 -12.25 -3.24
N LEU A 37 8.36 -11.95 -3.32
CA LEU A 37 7.82 -10.97 -4.27
C LEU A 37 8.39 -9.57 -4.02
N ILE A 38 8.56 -9.17 -2.76
CA ILE A 38 9.18 -7.88 -2.42
C ILE A 38 10.66 -7.86 -2.82
N ALA A 39 11.42 -8.90 -2.50
CA ALA A 39 12.84 -8.95 -2.83
C ALA A 39 13.08 -8.88 -4.35
N VAL A 40 12.34 -9.69 -5.12
CA VAL A 40 12.40 -9.69 -6.58
C VAL A 40 11.92 -8.34 -7.12
N GLY A 41 10.80 -7.83 -6.62
CA GLY A 41 10.21 -6.58 -7.07
C GLY A 41 11.12 -5.37 -6.83
N ILE A 42 11.82 -5.30 -5.69
CA ILE A 42 12.78 -4.23 -5.42
C ILE A 42 13.93 -4.29 -6.42
N LEU A 43 14.48 -5.49 -6.66
CA LEU A 43 15.57 -5.68 -7.61
C LEU A 43 15.15 -5.25 -9.03
N THR A 44 13.99 -5.71 -9.51
CA THR A 44 13.52 -5.39 -10.86
C THR A 44 13.25 -3.90 -11.03
N ASN A 45 12.57 -3.26 -10.07
CA ASN A 45 12.26 -1.84 -10.14
C ASN A 45 13.53 -0.96 -10.07
N ILE A 46 14.53 -1.34 -9.29
CA ILE A 46 15.83 -0.64 -9.28
C ILE A 46 16.52 -0.76 -10.64
N LEU A 47 16.55 -1.96 -11.23
CA LEU A 47 17.13 -2.17 -12.56
C LEU A 47 16.41 -1.32 -13.62
N ASP A 48 15.07 -1.27 -13.59
CA ASP A 48 14.28 -0.44 -14.48
C ASP A 48 14.62 1.05 -14.32
N ILE A 49 14.71 1.55 -13.09
CA ILE A 49 15.13 2.94 -12.82
C ILE A 49 16.52 3.20 -13.43
N VAL A 50 17.49 2.31 -13.23
CA VAL A 50 18.87 2.46 -13.75
C VAL A 50 18.89 2.44 -15.28
N VAL A 51 18.15 1.55 -15.92
CA VAL A 51 18.07 1.44 -17.39
C VAL A 51 17.37 2.65 -17.99
N LEU A 52 16.24 3.08 -17.40
CA LEU A 52 15.41 4.17 -17.90
C LEU A 52 15.99 5.56 -17.58
N SER A 53 16.91 5.67 -16.63
CA SER A 53 17.64 6.92 -16.33
C SER A 53 18.66 7.29 -17.41
N ARG A 54 18.93 6.41 -18.39
CA ARG A 54 19.93 6.66 -19.43
C ARG A 54 19.47 7.80 -20.37
N PRO A 55 20.35 8.75 -20.72
CA PRO A 55 19.99 9.95 -21.52
C PRO A 55 19.54 9.64 -22.95
N THR A 56 19.73 8.42 -23.43
CA THR A 56 19.24 7.93 -24.72
C THR A 56 17.73 7.65 -24.73
N MET A 57 17.10 7.51 -23.56
CA MET A 57 15.69 7.11 -23.41
C MET A 57 14.76 8.34 -23.32
N LYS A 58 14.78 9.22 -24.34
CA LYS A 58 14.00 10.48 -24.36
C LYS A 58 12.52 10.35 -24.77
N ASN A 59 11.99 9.13 -24.87
CA ASN A 59 10.59 8.94 -25.24
C ASN A 59 9.69 9.12 -24.02
N VAL A 60 8.53 9.74 -24.24
CA VAL A 60 7.54 9.99 -23.19
C VAL A 60 7.08 8.71 -22.50
N SER A 61 7.03 7.58 -23.22
CA SER A 61 6.72 6.28 -22.60
C SER A 61 7.78 5.78 -21.64
N PHE A 62 9.06 6.04 -21.90
CA PHE A 62 10.11 5.70 -20.94
C PHE A 62 9.97 6.53 -19.66
N ARG A 63 9.41 7.74 -19.74
CA ARG A 63 9.11 8.53 -18.55
C ARG A 63 7.97 7.95 -17.71
N TYR A 64 6.90 7.44 -18.31
CA TYR A 64 5.87 6.72 -17.55
C TYR A 64 6.43 5.46 -16.90
N LEU A 65 7.23 4.68 -17.63
CA LEU A 65 7.87 3.48 -17.06
C LEU A 65 8.82 3.83 -15.91
N PHE A 66 9.52 4.97 -15.99
CA PHE A 66 10.36 5.44 -14.89
C PHE A 66 9.54 5.82 -13.66
N ILE A 67 8.43 6.56 -13.84
CA ILE A 67 7.53 6.93 -12.74
C ILE A 67 6.88 5.68 -12.14
N LEU A 68 6.50 4.72 -12.98
CA LEU A 68 5.95 3.44 -12.57
C LEU A 68 6.94 2.68 -11.69
N ALA A 69 8.17 2.47 -12.15
CA ALA A 69 9.20 1.75 -11.40
C ALA A 69 9.54 2.43 -10.07
N PHE A 70 9.56 3.76 -10.04
CA PHE A 70 9.75 4.52 -8.80
C PHE A 70 8.58 4.34 -7.82
N THR A 71 7.34 4.36 -8.32
CA THR A 71 6.13 4.18 -7.53
C THR A 71 6.04 2.77 -6.96
N ASP A 72 6.34 1.76 -7.78
CA ASP A 72 6.36 0.36 -7.37
C ASP A 72 7.45 0.11 -6.34
N LEU A 73 8.64 0.72 -6.49
CA LEU A 73 9.69 0.65 -5.47
C LEU A 73 9.23 1.23 -4.13
N LEU A 74 8.56 2.39 -4.13
CA LEU A 74 8.00 2.97 -2.91
C LEU A 74 6.94 2.06 -2.28
N TYR A 75 6.01 1.54 -3.08
CA TYR A 75 5.02 0.56 -2.63
C TYR A 75 5.69 -0.63 -1.92
N LEU A 76 6.73 -1.21 -2.52
CA LEU A 76 7.43 -2.37 -1.93
C LEU A 76 8.17 -2.01 -0.65
N VAL A 77 8.84 -0.85 -0.60
CA VAL A 77 9.55 -0.38 0.61
C VAL A 77 8.58 -0.18 1.78
N PHE A 78 7.41 0.42 1.54
CA PHE A 78 6.39 0.57 2.58
C PHE A 78 5.68 -0.74 2.95
N ASN A 79 5.81 -1.80 2.15
CA ASN A 79 5.35 -3.14 2.52
C ASN A 79 6.35 -3.91 3.41
N ILE A 80 7.64 -3.53 3.45
CA ILE A 80 8.66 -4.25 4.24
C ILE A 80 8.27 -4.41 5.72
N PRO A 81 7.78 -3.37 6.44
CA PRO A 81 7.39 -3.55 7.84
C PRO A 81 6.33 -4.63 8.02
N PHE A 82 5.34 -4.72 7.12
CA PHE A 82 4.30 -5.77 7.18
C PHE A 82 4.89 -7.18 7.11
N CYS A 83 5.97 -7.40 6.36
CA CYS A 83 6.68 -8.68 6.34
C CYS A 83 7.46 -8.95 7.61
N LEU A 84 8.07 -7.92 8.19
CA LEU A 84 8.86 -8.08 9.39
C LEU A 84 7.97 -8.47 10.57
N GLU A 85 6.77 -7.89 10.69
CA GLU A 85 5.82 -8.32 11.73
C GLU A 85 5.33 -9.76 11.51
N SER A 86 4.95 -10.16 10.29
CA SER A 86 4.52 -11.55 10.05
C SER A 86 5.63 -12.55 10.39
N PHE A 87 6.88 -12.20 10.06
CA PHE A 87 8.05 -12.97 10.46
C PHE A 87 8.23 -12.98 11.98
N GLN A 88 8.16 -11.83 12.66
CA GLN A 88 8.30 -11.73 14.12
C GLN A 88 7.20 -12.47 14.89
N ARG A 89 5.93 -12.41 14.45
CA ARG A 89 4.84 -13.17 15.06
C ARG A 89 5.04 -14.68 14.91
N THR A 90 5.49 -15.10 13.73
CA THR A 90 5.75 -16.52 13.42
C THR A 90 6.92 -17.07 14.25
N PHE A 91 7.99 -16.29 14.42
CA PHE A 91 9.23 -16.79 15.03
C PHE A 91 9.36 -16.49 16.52
N ASN A 92 8.86 -15.34 17.02
CA ASN A 92 9.17 -14.86 18.38
C ASN A 92 7.95 -14.56 19.27
N MET A 93 6.70 -14.60 18.75
CA MET A 93 5.47 -14.30 19.51
C MET A 93 5.57 -13.05 20.42
N GLU A 94 6.27 -12.00 19.99
CA GLU A 94 6.46 -10.79 20.81
C GLU A 94 5.35 -9.75 20.58
N PRO A 95 5.00 -8.97 21.62
CA PRO A 95 4.09 -7.85 21.50
C PRO A 95 4.66 -6.76 20.57
N VAL A 96 3.77 -6.10 19.83
CA VAL A 96 4.14 -5.08 18.84
C VAL A 96 4.51 -3.77 19.55
N SER A 97 5.69 -3.22 19.22
CA SER A 97 6.13 -1.92 19.74
C SER A 97 5.17 -0.79 19.35
N TRP A 98 5.12 0.27 20.18
CA TRP A 98 4.28 1.45 19.93
C TRP A 98 4.47 2.05 18.52
N SER A 99 5.71 2.15 18.04
CA SER A 99 6.01 2.68 16.70
C SER A 99 5.44 1.81 15.58
N MET A 100 5.46 0.49 15.75
CA MET A 100 4.90 -0.43 14.76
C MET A 100 3.38 -0.40 14.79
N ALA A 101 2.76 -0.37 15.98
CA ALA A 101 1.30 -0.24 16.09
C ALA A 101 0.77 1.04 15.45
N LEU A 102 1.47 2.17 15.64
CA LEU A 102 1.18 3.43 14.96
C LEU A 102 1.30 3.32 13.44
N TYR A 103 2.39 2.68 12.98
CA TYR A 103 2.63 2.48 11.56
C TYR A 103 1.48 1.71 10.94
N TYR A 104 1.11 0.55 11.49
CA TYR A 104 0.03 -0.27 10.93
C TYR A 104 -1.33 0.42 10.97
N ALA A 105 -1.67 1.06 12.10
CA ALA A 105 -2.98 1.67 12.29
C ALA A 105 -3.22 2.89 11.38
N HIS A 106 -2.19 3.71 11.15
CA HIS A 106 -2.40 5.03 10.54
C HIS A 106 -1.56 5.32 9.29
N ILE A 107 -0.48 4.59 9.04
CA ILE A 107 0.52 4.98 8.02
C ILE A 107 0.64 3.92 6.92
N GLY A 108 0.89 2.67 7.28
CA GLY A 108 1.21 1.60 6.35
C GLY A 108 0.10 1.37 5.32
N ILE A 109 -1.10 1.01 5.78
CA ILE A 109 -2.25 0.71 4.92
C ILE A 109 -2.58 1.87 3.95
N PRO A 110 -2.75 3.14 4.42
CA PRO A 110 -3.05 4.23 3.50
C PRO A 110 -1.94 4.47 2.48
N ILE A 111 -0.67 4.49 2.91
CA ILE A 111 0.45 4.77 2.00
C ILE A 111 0.60 3.68 0.94
N VAL A 112 0.52 2.41 1.35
CA VAL A 112 0.60 1.27 0.43
C VAL A 112 -0.51 1.35 -0.62
N ASN A 113 -1.74 1.64 -0.22
CA ASN A 113 -2.86 1.78 -1.15
C ASN A 113 -2.74 2.99 -2.08
N ILE A 114 -2.18 4.11 -1.60
CA ILE A 114 -1.90 5.30 -2.43
C ILE A 114 -0.92 4.93 -3.55
N PHE A 115 0.22 4.32 -3.22
CA PHE A 115 1.23 3.98 -4.24
C PHE A 115 0.75 2.88 -5.20
N LEU A 116 0.06 1.86 -4.70
CA LEU A 116 -0.54 0.82 -5.53
C LEU A 116 -1.53 1.41 -6.55
N THR A 117 -2.44 2.27 -6.10
CA THR A 117 -3.44 2.90 -6.97
C THR A 117 -2.78 3.89 -7.94
N HIS A 118 -1.75 4.61 -7.50
CA HIS A 118 -0.99 5.52 -8.36
C HIS A 118 -0.26 4.77 -9.49
N SER A 119 0.30 3.59 -9.19
CA SER A 119 0.91 2.69 -10.17
C SER A 119 -0.10 2.29 -11.25
N ILE A 120 -1.31 1.85 -10.85
CA ILE A 120 -2.39 1.49 -11.78
C ILE A 120 -2.76 2.67 -12.69
N TYR A 121 -2.96 3.87 -12.14
CA TYR A 121 -3.26 5.05 -12.97
C TYR A 121 -2.12 5.40 -13.93
N THR A 122 -0.87 5.20 -13.52
CA THR A 122 0.30 5.42 -14.39
C THR A 122 0.29 4.45 -15.59
N VAL A 123 -0.06 3.18 -15.37
CA VAL A 123 -0.24 2.18 -16.44
C VAL A 123 -1.40 2.55 -17.36
N VAL A 124 -2.51 3.05 -16.83
CA VAL A 124 -3.66 3.54 -17.62
C VAL A 124 -3.24 4.69 -18.53
N TRP A 125 -2.52 5.69 -17.99
CA TRP A 125 -2.02 6.81 -18.79
C TRP A 125 -1.01 6.38 -19.85
N LEU A 126 -0.11 5.46 -19.53
CA LEU A 126 0.81 4.87 -20.49
C LEU A 126 0.05 4.18 -21.64
N SER A 127 -0.94 3.37 -21.30
CA SER A 127 -1.78 2.65 -22.27
C SER A 127 -2.56 3.60 -23.16
N TYR A 128 -3.14 4.66 -22.57
CA TYR A 128 -3.82 5.72 -23.30
C TYR A 128 -2.89 6.43 -24.29
N ASP A 129 -1.66 6.76 -23.88
CA ASP A 129 -0.68 7.39 -24.75
C ASP A 129 -0.20 6.45 -25.87
N ARG A 130 -0.04 5.15 -25.60
CA ARG A 130 0.27 4.15 -26.63
C ARG A 130 -0.87 4.02 -27.64
N TYR A 131 -2.12 4.00 -27.19
CA TYR A 131 -3.29 4.01 -28.07
C TYR A 131 -3.32 5.24 -28.98
N LEU A 132 -3.09 6.45 -28.42
CA LEU A 132 -3.04 7.67 -29.22
C LEU A 132 -1.90 7.66 -30.25
N ALA A 133 -0.73 7.13 -29.89
CA ALA A 133 0.41 7.03 -30.79
C ALA A 133 0.10 6.20 -32.04
N VAL A 134 -0.60 5.07 -31.85
CA VAL A 134 -0.94 4.13 -32.93
C VAL A 134 -2.16 4.60 -33.72
N CYS A 135 -3.25 4.92 -33.03
CA CYS A 135 -4.54 5.17 -33.70
C CYS A 135 -4.73 6.62 -34.14
N ARG A 136 -3.99 7.59 -33.57
CA ARG A 136 -4.12 9.02 -33.87
C ARG A 136 -2.76 9.76 -33.89
N PRO A 137 -1.83 9.38 -34.79
CA PRO A 137 -0.44 9.88 -34.80
C PRO A 137 -0.33 11.41 -34.95
N THR A 138 -1.21 12.04 -35.73
CA THR A 138 -1.24 13.51 -35.92
C THR A 138 -1.60 14.27 -34.64
N LYS A 139 -2.44 13.70 -33.77
CA LYS A 139 -2.79 14.28 -32.45
C LYS A 139 -1.72 13.98 -31.39
N PHE A 140 -0.99 12.89 -31.56
CA PHE A 140 0.07 12.46 -30.64
C PHE A 140 1.31 13.35 -30.74
N SER A 141 1.78 13.62 -31.96
CA SER A 141 3.01 14.41 -32.19
C SER A 141 2.93 15.88 -31.72
N SER A 142 1.73 16.46 -31.60
CA SER A 142 1.56 17.87 -31.18
C SER A 142 1.40 18.06 -29.67
N LYS A 143 1.07 16.99 -28.92
CA LYS A 143 0.69 17.06 -27.50
C LYS A 143 1.64 16.35 -26.53
N GLN A 144 2.54 15.49 -27.00
CA GLN A 144 3.44 14.77 -26.11
C GLN A 144 4.63 15.64 -25.66
N ARG A 145 4.44 16.32 -24.52
CA ARG A 145 5.52 16.97 -23.76
C ARG A 145 5.69 16.27 -22.42
N PHE A 146 6.90 16.26 -21.89
CA PHE A 146 7.18 15.73 -20.55
C PHE A 146 6.32 16.40 -19.47
N GLU A 147 5.98 17.68 -19.65
CA GLU A 147 5.11 18.43 -18.74
C GLU A 147 3.72 17.79 -18.59
N VAL A 148 3.14 17.30 -19.70
CA VAL A 148 1.81 16.68 -19.69
C VAL A 148 1.82 15.38 -18.89
N VAL A 149 2.91 14.61 -18.97
CA VAL A 149 3.09 13.38 -18.17
C VAL A 149 3.14 13.70 -16.69
N HIS A 150 4.00 14.63 -16.29
CA HIS A 150 4.13 15.02 -14.89
C HIS A 150 2.82 15.60 -14.34
N MET A 151 2.09 16.38 -15.14
CA MET A 151 0.79 16.90 -14.76
C MET A 151 -0.25 15.79 -14.58
N ARG A 152 -0.33 14.82 -15.51
CA ARG A 152 -1.29 13.69 -15.41
C ARG A 152 -0.97 12.77 -14.24
N CYS A 153 0.29 12.38 -14.07
CA CYS A 153 0.72 11.56 -12.94
C CYS A 153 0.59 12.33 -11.61
N GLY A 154 0.93 13.62 -11.58
CA GLY A 154 0.74 14.46 -10.39
C GLY A 154 -0.74 14.59 -10.01
N ALA A 155 -1.62 14.81 -10.99
CA ALA A 155 -3.06 14.87 -10.75
C ALA A 155 -3.64 13.53 -10.28
N SER A 156 -3.21 12.40 -10.85
CA SER A 156 -3.64 11.08 -10.38
C SER A 156 -3.11 10.78 -8.98
N LEU A 157 -1.87 11.16 -8.66
CA LEU A 157 -1.33 11.03 -7.31
C LEU A 157 -2.16 11.85 -6.31
N GLY A 158 -2.46 13.11 -6.62
CA GLY A 158 -3.31 13.96 -5.79
C GLY A 158 -4.70 13.37 -5.56
N LEU A 159 -5.32 12.82 -6.61
CA LEU A 159 -6.60 12.11 -6.51
C LEU A 159 -6.50 10.89 -5.60
N THR A 160 -5.45 10.06 -5.75
CA THR A 160 -5.27 8.89 -4.87
C THR A 160 -5.07 9.28 -3.42
N VAL A 161 -4.26 10.31 -3.14
CA VAL A 161 -4.07 10.83 -1.77
C VAL A 161 -5.40 11.30 -1.18
N PHE A 162 -6.21 12.02 -1.96
CA PHE A 162 -7.54 12.44 -1.54
C PHE A 162 -8.46 11.26 -1.25
N ILE A 163 -8.51 10.27 -2.14
CA ILE A 163 -9.33 9.07 -1.96
C ILE A 163 -8.93 8.32 -0.68
N TYR A 164 -7.64 8.18 -0.38
CA TYR A 164 -7.17 7.42 0.79
C TYR A 164 -6.99 8.27 2.06
N MET A 165 -7.33 9.57 2.05
CA MET A 165 -7.07 10.47 3.19
C MET A 165 -7.78 10.06 4.50
N ALA A 166 -8.94 9.40 4.39
CA ALA A 166 -9.73 8.98 5.55
C ALA A 166 -9.34 7.58 6.06
N ASN A 167 -8.45 6.86 5.38
CA ASN A 167 -8.00 5.53 5.81
C ASN A 167 -7.36 5.49 7.20
N PRO A 168 -6.54 6.46 7.62
CA PRO A 168 -5.97 6.47 8.95
C PRO A 168 -7.03 6.45 10.06
N ILE A 169 -8.27 6.84 9.79
CA ILE A 169 -9.37 6.86 10.77
C ILE A 169 -9.91 5.44 11.03
N ARG A 170 -9.69 4.50 10.09
CA ARG A 170 -10.24 3.14 10.12
C ARG A 170 -9.84 2.38 11.37
N GLN A 171 -8.59 2.51 11.80
CA GLN A 171 -8.03 1.74 12.90
C GLN A 171 -7.60 2.68 14.02
N ARG A 172 -7.66 2.17 15.24
CA ARG A 172 -7.10 2.79 16.45
C ARG A 172 -6.21 1.78 17.14
N PHE A 173 -5.24 2.24 17.90
CA PHE A 173 -4.39 1.35 18.69
C PHE A 173 -4.45 1.74 20.17
N THR A 174 -4.43 0.74 21.04
CA THR A 174 -4.39 0.87 22.50
C THR A 174 -3.18 0.13 23.03
N CYS A 175 -2.48 0.73 24.00
CA CYS A 175 -1.26 0.17 24.56
C CYS A 175 -1.39 0.03 26.08
N VAL A 176 -0.91 -1.10 26.60
CA VAL A 176 -0.76 -1.37 28.04
C VAL A 176 0.67 -1.84 28.26
N GLY A 177 1.49 -1.00 28.90
CA GLY A 177 2.93 -1.25 29.02
C GLY A 177 3.65 -1.13 27.66
N GLU A 178 4.50 -2.11 27.35
CA GLU A 178 5.24 -2.18 26.08
C GLU A 178 4.44 -2.83 24.94
N ALA A 179 3.27 -3.41 25.24
CA ALA A 179 2.42 -4.08 24.27
C ALA A 179 1.30 -3.18 23.75
N CYS A 180 1.16 -3.12 22.43
CA CYS A 180 0.10 -2.38 21.75
C CYS A 180 -0.76 -3.30 20.87
N CYS A 181 -2.05 -3.01 20.81
CA CYS A 181 -3.00 -3.71 19.96
C CYS A 181 -3.72 -2.74 19.03
N VAL A 182 -3.88 -3.16 17.77
CA VAL A 182 -4.62 -2.41 16.76
C VAL A 182 -6.02 -3.00 16.67
N THR A 183 -7.04 -2.15 16.77
CA THR A 183 -8.45 -2.52 16.70
C THR A 183 -9.18 -1.63 15.70
N ASP A 184 -10.27 -2.13 15.15
CA ASP A 184 -11.12 -1.31 14.27
C ASP A 184 -11.79 -0.19 15.07
N ASN A 185 -11.91 0.97 14.44
CA ASN A 185 -12.57 2.13 15.02
C ASN A 185 -14.09 1.99 14.86
N PRO A 186 -14.92 2.20 15.91
CA PRO A 186 -16.38 2.12 15.79
C PRO A 186 -16.99 3.01 14.69
N ILE A 187 -16.27 4.06 14.27
CA ILE A 187 -16.64 4.91 13.13
C ILE A 187 -16.87 4.12 11.84
N ILE A 188 -16.29 2.92 11.67
CA ILE A 188 -16.50 2.10 10.47
C ILE A 188 -17.96 1.68 10.27
N GLU A 189 -18.76 1.66 11.34
CA GLU A 189 -20.17 1.26 11.27
C GLU A 189 -21.10 2.39 10.79
N GLU A 190 -20.61 3.63 10.82
CA GLU A 190 -21.34 4.82 10.39
C GLU A 190 -21.66 4.79 8.89
N THR A 191 -22.82 5.32 8.52
CA THR A 191 -23.32 5.28 7.13
C THR A 191 -22.43 6.04 6.16
N TRP A 192 -21.88 7.18 6.58
CA TRP A 192 -20.97 7.98 5.75
C TRP A 192 -19.65 7.24 5.47
N TYR A 193 -19.14 6.47 6.44
CA TYR A 193 -17.89 5.73 6.29
C TYR A 193 -18.10 4.52 5.36
N LYS A 194 -19.23 3.82 5.48
CA LYS A 194 -19.62 2.77 4.54
C LYS A 194 -19.79 3.29 3.11
N ALA A 195 -20.38 4.47 2.95
CA ALA A 195 -20.48 5.13 1.64
C ALA A 195 -19.09 5.49 1.08
N TYR A 196 -18.18 5.98 1.93
CA TYR A 196 -16.79 6.23 1.56
C TYR A 196 -16.08 4.94 1.09
N GLU A 197 -16.24 3.82 1.81
CA GLU A 197 -15.64 2.54 1.40
C GLU A 197 -16.23 1.96 0.12
N LEU A 198 -17.48 2.29 -0.21
CA LEU A 198 -18.09 1.89 -1.48
C LEU A 198 -17.54 2.67 -2.68
N ILE A 199 -17.14 3.92 -2.47
CA ILE A 199 -16.66 4.83 -3.54
C ILE A 199 -15.18 4.61 -3.83
N ARG A 200 -14.41 4.23 -2.82
CA ARG A 200 -12.96 3.98 -2.91
C ARG A 200 -12.66 2.64 -3.56
#